data_AF-A0ABD4Z6D6-F1
#
_entry.id   AF-A0ABD4Z6D6-F1
#
_cell.length_a   1.000
_cell.length_b   1.000
_cell.length_c   1.000
_cell.angle_alpha   90.00
_cell.angle_beta   90.00
_cell.angle_gamma   90.00
#
_symmetry.space_group_name_H-M   'P 1'
#
loop_
_entity.id
_entity.type
_entity.pdbx_description
1 polymer ?
#
loop_
_entity_poly.entity_id
_entity_poly.type
_entity_poly.pdbx_seq_one_letter_code
_entity_poly.pdbx_strand_id
1 'polypeptide(L)'
;MPALVVTELKRIDQFILGEIPYNLYNKYSLILEKSRGSEEIKIRGYLSRIYREDGEVIMELKRFEELPVRVWFFSYYVDLTYIHIIEGIQPGYYISILFVNFIHKLNDKIIETPIAPNEFLVLEGSGVPDTVKKLVRTEVEILESVAKDFEVVGFLYKAELKNVALDLLEALRRFYTPDYEGSIIFARKVVEGLRNLVEKGVIPIPGEKRAELFRDYLSKAFQLISNFGMHSGTQGFKPEAELSKDIAVSACRYLAAYMDKGENL
;
A
#
# COMPACT_ATOMS: atom_id res chain seq x y z
N MET A 1 5.33 3.78 7.49
CA MET A 1 3.91 3.94 7.52
C MET A 1 3.61 5.03 6.51
N PRO A 2 2.67 4.76 5.62
CA PRO A 2 2.29 5.65 4.53
C PRO A 2 1.96 7.09 4.95
N ALA A 3 2.03 8.03 4.01
CA ALA A 3 1.60 9.41 4.18
C ALA A 3 0.21 9.62 3.57
N LEU A 4 -0.77 10.02 4.37
CA LEU A 4 -2.09 10.44 3.91
C LEU A 4 -2.00 11.87 3.37
N VAL A 5 -2.10 12.02 2.06
CA VAL A 5 -2.04 13.30 1.36
C VAL A 5 -3.43 13.69 0.90
N VAL A 6 -3.83 14.92 1.22
CA VAL A 6 -5.04 15.53 0.67
C VAL A 6 -4.62 16.67 -0.23
N THR A 7 -4.92 16.57 -1.52
CA THR A 7 -4.52 17.57 -2.52
C THR A 7 -5.70 17.97 -3.40
N GLU A 8 -5.69 19.23 -3.80
CA GLU A 8 -6.52 19.74 -4.90
C GLU A 8 -6.04 19.15 -6.23
N LEU A 9 -6.99 18.86 -7.12
CA LEU A 9 -6.76 18.44 -8.50
C LEU A 9 -6.62 19.68 -9.38
N LYS A 10 -5.40 19.96 -9.83
CA LYS A 10 -5.09 21.13 -10.65
C LYS A 10 -4.96 20.70 -12.11
N ARG A 11 -5.53 21.48 -13.03
CA ARG A 11 -5.25 21.34 -14.45
C ARG A 11 -3.99 22.12 -14.79
N ILE A 12 -2.96 21.43 -15.27
CA ILE A 12 -1.72 22.03 -15.76
C ILE A 12 -1.50 21.47 -17.16
N ASP A 13 -1.58 22.34 -18.17
CA ASP A 13 -1.73 21.99 -19.58
C ASP A 13 -2.85 20.96 -19.81
N GLN A 14 -2.49 19.78 -20.29
CA GLN A 14 -3.37 18.65 -20.59
C GLN A 14 -3.52 17.66 -19.42
N PHE A 15 -2.78 17.87 -18.32
CA PHE A 15 -2.73 16.93 -17.20
C PHE A 15 -3.60 17.38 -16.03
N ILE A 16 -4.15 16.39 -15.31
CA ILE A 16 -4.78 16.59 -14.01
C ILE A 16 -3.84 16.10 -12.94
N LEU A 17 -3.37 17.03 -12.10
CA LEU A 17 -2.24 16.83 -11.20
C LEU A 17 -2.65 17.09 -9.76
N GLY A 18 -2.21 16.22 -8.85
CA GLY A 18 -2.25 16.44 -7.41
C GLY A 18 -0.87 16.80 -6.90
N GLU A 19 -0.73 17.87 -6.12
CA GLU A 19 0.57 18.33 -5.63
C GLU A 19 1.10 17.42 -4.52
N ILE A 20 2.37 17.02 -4.64
CA ILE A 20 3.06 16.28 -3.57
C ILE A 20 3.50 17.31 -2.53
N PRO A 21 3.07 17.20 -1.26
CA PRO A 21 3.39 18.19 -0.23
C PRO A 21 4.90 18.39 -0.06
N TYR A 22 5.32 19.65 0.12
CA TYR A 22 6.73 20.03 0.27
C TYR A 22 7.46 19.21 1.34
N ASN A 23 6.79 18.94 2.48
CA ASN A 23 7.33 18.17 3.59
C ASN A 23 7.78 16.77 3.14
N LEU A 24 7.00 16.15 2.26
CA LEU A 24 7.30 14.83 1.71
C LEU A 24 8.40 14.93 0.65
N TYR A 25 8.29 15.90 -0.26
CA TYR A 25 9.32 16.13 -1.27
C TYR A 25 10.71 16.36 -0.64
N ASN A 26 10.79 17.21 0.38
CA ASN A 26 12.06 17.54 1.04
C ASN A 26 12.68 16.33 1.74
N LYS A 27 11.87 15.46 2.34
CA LYS A 27 12.33 14.21 2.99
C LYS A 27 12.84 13.17 1.98
N TYR A 28 12.31 13.19 0.75
CA TYR A 28 12.60 12.22 -0.31
C TYR A 28 13.22 12.85 -1.56
N SER A 29 13.93 13.97 -1.40
CA SER A 29 14.48 14.76 -2.50
C SER A 29 15.38 13.93 -3.41
N LEU A 30 16.28 13.11 -2.85
CA LEU A 30 17.18 12.23 -3.60
C LEU A 30 16.47 11.23 -4.52
N ILE A 31 15.26 10.78 -4.14
CA ILE A 31 14.45 9.90 -4.99
C ILE A 31 13.80 10.76 -6.06
N LEU A 32 13.07 11.80 -5.64
CA LEU A 32 12.25 12.63 -6.51
C LEU A 32 13.06 13.41 -7.56
N GLU A 33 14.27 13.88 -7.24
CA GLU A 33 15.17 14.55 -8.17
C GLU A 33 15.49 13.68 -9.39
N LYS A 34 15.47 12.36 -9.26
CA LYS A 34 15.68 11.45 -10.40
C LYS A 34 14.59 11.57 -11.47
N SER A 35 13.37 12.00 -11.11
CA SER A 35 12.31 12.26 -12.10
C SER A 35 12.60 13.46 -12.99
N ARG A 36 13.51 14.37 -12.59
CA ARG A 36 14.05 15.42 -13.48
C ARG A 36 15.05 14.87 -14.48
N GLY A 37 15.72 13.77 -14.14
CA GLY A 37 16.81 13.15 -14.89
C GLY A 37 16.39 12.10 -15.92
N SER A 38 15.10 12.06 -16.32
CA SER A 38 14.47 11.08 -17.22
C SER A 38 14.09 9.71 -16.61
N GLU A 39 14.30 9.50 -15.31
CA GLU A 39 13.82 8.28 -14.65
C GLU A 39 12.32 8.36 -14.36
N GLU A 40 11.59 7.32 -14.72
CA GLU A 40 10.17 7.20 -14.38
C GLU A 40 10.03 6.84 -12.90
N ILE A 41 9.48 7.78 -12.12
CA ILE A 41 9.11 7.56 -10.72
C ILE A 41 7.60 7.41 -10.66
N LYS A 42 7.12 6.42 -9.91
CA LYS A 42 5.72 6.28 -9.55
C LYS A 42 5.56 6.30 -8.05
N ILE A 43 4.37 6.63 -7.58
CA ILE A 43 3.94 6.45 -6.20
C ILE A 43 2.86 5.39 -6.19
N ARG A 44 3.06 4.33 -5.42
CA ARG A 44 1.96 3.44 -5.06
C ARG A 44 1.12 4.12 -4.00
N GLY A 45 -0.15 4.36 -4.31
CA GLY A 45 -1.07 5.05 -3.42
C GLY A 45 -2.44 4.38 -3.35
N TYR A 46 -3.06 4.39 -2.17
CA TYR A 46 -4.49 4.09 -2.02
C TYR A 46 -5.30 5.35 -2.29
N LEU A 47 -6.07 5.35 -3.36
CA LEU A 47 -7.06 6.39 -3.61
C LEU A 47 -8.26 6.12 -2.71
N SER A 48 -8.47 6.96 -1.69
CA SER A 48 -9.56 6.80 -0.74
C SER A 48 -10.84 7.41 -1.29
N ARG A 49 -10.88 8.75 -1.37
CA ARG A 49 -12.09 9.53 -1.64
C ARG A 49 -11.82 10.81 -2.39
N ILE A 50 -12.86 11.29 -3.04
CA ILE A 50 -12.91 12.55 -3.76
C ILE A 50 -13.95 13.45 -3.12
N TYR A 51 -13.56 14.70 -2.91
CA TYR A 51 -14.37 15.73 -2.28
C TYR A 51 -14.57 16.88 -3.25
N ARG A 52 -15.76 17.47 -3.26
CA ARG A 52 -16.01 18.76 -3.93
C ARG A 52 -15.46 19.90 -3.05
N GLU A 53 -15.42 21.11 -3.62
CA GLU A 53 -15.04 22.36 -2.95
C GLU A 53 -15.79 22.66 -1.64
N ASP A 54 -17.07 22.26 -1.54
CA ASP A 54 -17.87 22.41 -0.32
C ASP A 54 -17.53 21.36 0.77
N GLY A 55 -16.79 20.32 0.41
CA GLY A 55 -16.44 19.19 1.25
C GLY A 55 -17.36 17.98 1.12
N GLU A 56 -18.35 17.99 0.24
CA GLU A 56 -19.18 16.81 -0.05
C GLU A 56 -18.33 15.68 -0.63
N VAL A 57 -18.50 14.46 -0.12
CA VAL A 57 -17.87 13.26 -0.69
C VAL A 57 -18.63 12.88 -1.95
N ILE A 58 -18.00 13.03 -3.11
CA ILE A 58 -18.61 12.73 -4.41
C ILE A 58 -18.39 11.27 -4.80
N MET A 59 -17.25 10.69 -4.38
CA MET A 59 -16.87 9.35 -4.79
C MET A 59 -15.94 8.70 -3.77
N GLU A 60 -16.16 7.41 -3.52
CA GLU A 60 -15.22 6.52 -2.83
C GLU A 60 -14.53 5.64 -3.87
N LEU A 61 -13.22 5.81 -4.05
CA LEU A 61 -12.44 5.02 -5.01
C LEU A 61 -11.98 3.70 -4.43
N LYS A 62 -11.53 3.72 -3.17
CA LYS A 62 -11.09 2.58 -2.37
C LYS A 62 -10.20 1.58 -3.11
N ARG A 63 -9.24 2.07 -3.90
CA ARG A 63 -8.36 1.23 -4.72
C ARG A 63 -6.91 1.70 -4.73
N PHE A 64 -6.01 0.77 -5.01
CA PHE A 64 -4.58 1.05 -5.17
C PHE A 64 -4.23 1.34 -6.61
N GLU A 65 -3.39 2.34 -6.81
CA GLU A 65 -2.87 2.74 -8.11
C GLU A 65 -1.37 3.02 -8.03
N GLU A 66 -0.69 2.83 -9.16
CA GLU A 66 0.67 3.32 -9.36
C GLU A 66 0.60 4.63 -10.14
N LEU A 67 0.75 5.74 -9.43
CA LEU A 67 0.58 7.09 -9.95
C LEU A 67 1.93 7.63 -10.45
N PRO A 68 2.08 7.98 -11.73
CA PRO A 68 3.31 8.61 -12.22
C PRO A 68 3.58 9.93 -11.50
N VAL A 69 4.86 10.20 -11.21
CA VAL A 69 5.30 11.48 -10.67
C VAL A 69 5.76 12.37 -11.81
N ARG A 70 5.23 13.59 -11.85
CA ARG A 70 5.64 14.64 -12.80
C ARG A 70 6.29 15.79 -12.07
N VAL A 71 7.22 16.44 -12.76
CA VAL A 71 7.87 17.66 -12.30
C VAL A 71 7.33 18.83 -13.11
N TRP A 72 6.93 19.89 -12.41
CA TRP A 72 6.57 21.15 -13.03
C TRP A 72 7.25 22.29 -12.28
N PHE A 73 8.14 23.01 -12.95
CA PHE A 73 9.09 23.96 -12.33
C PHE A 73 9.85 23.34 -11.14
N PHE A 74 9.59 23.84 -9.93
CA PHE A 74 10.24 23.40 -8.69
C PHE A 74 9.37 22.45 -7.85
N SER A 75 8.18 22.10 -8.33
CA SER A 75 7.21 21.27 -7.60
C SER A 75 7.03 19.89 -8.23
N TYR A 76 6.59 18.95 -7.41
CA TYR A 76 6.34 17.56 -7.79
C TYR A 76 4.85 17.25 -7.67
N TYR A 77 4.34 16.46 -8.60
CA TYR A 77 2.92 16.16 -8.71
C TYR A 77 2.71 14.68 -8.97
N VAL A 78 1.64 14.11 -8.40
CA VAL A 78 1.09 12.84 -8.87
C VAL A 78 0.17 13.09 -10.06
N ASP A 79 0.37 12.32 -11.12
CA ASP A 79 -0.47 12.35 -12.30
C ASP A 79 -1.75 11.53 -12.07
N LEU A 80 -2.88 12.23 -12.08
CA LEU A 80 -4.22 11.67 -11.90
C LEU A 80 -5.05 11.78 -13.18
N THR A 81 -4.43 12.07 -14.32
CA THR A 81 -5.11 12.26 -15.61
C THR A 81 -5.89 11.02 -16.02
N TYR A 82 -5.34 9.82 -15.81
CA TYR A 82 -6.04 8.56 -16.07
C TYR A 82 -7.29 8.40 -15.21
N ILE A 83 -7.18 8.72 -13.91
CA ILE A 83 -8.31 8.65 -12.98
C ILE A 83 -9.37 9.70 -13.35
N HIS A 84 -8.96 10.91 -13.72
CA HIS A 84 -9.84 11.95 -14.26
C HIS A 84 -10.66 11.45 -15.45
N ILE A 85 -10.00 10.82 -16.44
CA ILE A 85 -10.64 10.35 -17.67
C ILE A 85 -11.69 9.26 -17.37
N ILE A 86 -11.37 8.31 -16.49
CA ILE A 86 -12.25 7.17 -16.21
C ILE A 86 -13.39 7.55 -15.28
N GLU A 87 -13.10 8.32 -14.23
CA GLU A 87 -14.04 8.60 -13.15
C GLU A 87 -14.78 9.94 -13.35
N GLY A 88 -14.43 10.73 -14.37
CA GLY A 88 -15.08 12.01 -14.67
C GLY A 88 -14.82 13.11 -13.65
N ILE A 89 -13.70 13.06 -12.93
CA ILE A 89 -13.42 13.93 -11.78
C ILE A 89 -13.00 15.32 -12.24
N GLN A 90 -13.57 16.39 -11.70
CA GLN A 90 -13.26 17.73 -12.20
C GLN A 90 -12.01 18.35 -11.55
N PRO A 91 -11.24 19.19 -12.26
CA PRO A 91 -10.28 20.10 -11.63
C PRO A 91 -10.99 20.97 -10.57
N GLY A 92 -10.27 21.33 -9.50
CA GLY A 92 -10.83 22.04 -8.33
C GLY A 92 -11.39 21.11 -7.24
N TYR A 93 -11.59 19.82 -7.54
CA TYR A 93 -11.94 18.83 -6.54
C TYR A 93 -10.71 18.43 -5.72
N TYR A 94 -10.93 17.81 -4.57
CA TYR A 94 -9.88 17.34 -3.67
C TYR A 94 -9.87 15.82 -3.64
N ILE A 95 -8.69 15.24 -3.55
CA ILE A 95 -8.52 13.79 -3.42
C ILE A 95 -7.70 13.46 -2.18
N SER A 96 -8.13 12.42 -1.46
CA SER A 96 -7.39 11.83 -0.36
C SER A 96 -6.67 10.58 -0.86
N ILE A 97 -5.34 10.58 -0.77
CA ILE A 97 -4.47 9.52 -1.25
C ILE A 97 -3.50 9.10 -0.14
N LEU A 98 -3.45 7.81 0.17
CA LEU A 98 -2.46 7.26 1.07
C LEU A 98 -1.23 6.81 0.29
N PHE A 99 -0.16 7.60 0.30
CA PHE A 99 1.10 7.28 -0.37
C PHE A 99 1.90 6.25 0.42
N VAL A 100 2.13 5.06 -0.17
CA VAL A 100 2.77 3.92 0.51
C VAL A 100 4.23 3.77 0.13
N ASN A 101 4.55 3.74 -1.18
CA ASN A 101 5.91 3.52 -1.68
C ASN A 101 6.20 4.43 -2.86
N PHE A 102 7.45 4.87 -2.97
CA PHE A 102 8.02 5.30 -4.23
C PHE A 102 8.51 4.07 -5.02
N ILE A 103 8.16 4.00 -6.29
CA ILE A 103 8.63 2.98 -7.23
C ILE A 103 9.54 3.68 -8.24
N HIS A 104 10.77 3.21 -8.36
CA HIS A 104 11.72 3.72 -9.36
C HIS A 104 12.61 2.59 -9.87
N LYS A 105 13.30 2.83 -10.98
CA LYS A 105 14.15 1.84 -11.64
C LYS A 105 15.62 2.21 -11.47
N LEU A 106 16.44 1.29 -10.97
CA LEU A 106 17.90 1.46 -10.86
C LEU A 106 18.58 0.21 -11.44
N ASN A 107 19.46 0.38 -12.43
CA ASN A 107 20.19 -0.72 -13.07
C ASN A 107 19.27 -1.88 -13.50
N ASP A 108 18.18 -1.56 -14.19
CA ASP A 108 17.13 -2.50 -14.61
C ASP A 108 16.34 -3.22 -13.50
N LYS A 109 16.57 -2.87 -12.24
CA LYS A 109 15.79 -3.40 -11.11
C LYS A 109 14.76 -2.37 -10.65
N ILE A 110 13.53 -2.84 -10.43
CA ILE A 110 12.49 -2.08 -9.75
C ILE A 110 12.85 -2.03 -8.26
N ILE A 111 12.94 -0.81 -7.73
CA ILE A 111 13.14 -0.50 -6.31
C ILE A 111 11.87 0.13 -5.78
N GLU A 112 11.31 -0.47 -4.72
CA GLU A 112 10.22 0.12 -3.95
C GLU A 112 10.78 0.68 -2.63
N THR A 113 10.67 1.99 -2.43
CA THR A 113 11.10 2.67 -1.19
C THR A 113 9.88 3.07 -0.36
N PRO A 114 9.72 2.53 0.87
CA PRO A 114 8.61 2.89 1.74
C PRO A 114 8.60 4.37 2.11
N ILE A 115 7.40 4.95 2.13
CA ILE A 115 7.15 6.31 2.61
C ILE A 115 6.92 6.27 4.12
N ALA A 116 7.56 7.23 4.81
CA ALA A 116 7.60 7.46 6.25
C ALA A 116 7.56 6.17 7.10
N PRO A 117 8.45 5.17 6.89
CA PRO A 117 8.43 3.89 7.62
C PRO A 117 8.24 4.11 9.12
N ASN A 118 7.28 3.41 9.75
CA ASN A 118 6.88 3.55 11.16
C ASN A 118 6.22 4.87 11.63
N GLU A 119 5.91 5.82 10.75
CA GLU A 119 5.25 7.10 11.10
C GLU A 119 4.05 7.40 10.17
N PHE A 120 2.84 7.56 10.71
CA PHE A 120 1.68 7.99 9.91
C PHE A 120 1.63 9.51 9.81
N LEU A 121 1.71 10.04 8.60
CA LEU A 121 1.66 11.48 8.34
C LEU A 121 0.33 11.85 7.71
N VAL A 122 -0.31 12.92 8.21
CA VAL A 122 -1.45 13.57 7.54
C VAL A 122 -0.96 14.89 6.97
N LEU A 123 -0.94 14.98 5.64
CA LEU A 123 -0.42 16.12 4.89
C LEU A 123 -1.56 16.75 4.09
N GLU A 124 -2.10 17.84 4.63
CA GLU A 124 -3.18 18.61 4.02
C GLU A 124 -2.56 19.71 3.13
N GLY A 125 -2.93 19.75 1.85
CA GLY A 125 -2.51 20.82 0.94
C GLY A 125 -3.01 22.20 1.38
N SER A 126 -2.28 23.26 1.05
CA SER A 126 -2.59 24.63 1.50
C SER A 126 -3.96 25.15 1.04
N GLY A 127 -4.50 24.62 -0.06
CA GLY A 127 -5.81 24.98 -0.60
C GLY A 127 -6.99 24.13 -0.09
N VAL A 128 -6.73 23.11 0.74
CA VAL A 128 -7.79 22.18 1.16
C VAL A 128 -8.77 22.87 2.14
N PRO A 129 -10.10 22.86 1.87
CA PRO A 129 -11.12 23.42 2.76
C PRO A 129 -11.15 22.74 4.13
N ASP A 130 -11.49 23.49 5.18
CA ASP A 130 -11.57 22.96 6.54
C ASP A 130 -12.64 21.87 6.71
N THR A 131 -13.69 21.90 5.89
CA THR A 131 -14.72 20.84 5.84
C THR A 131 -14.12 19.51 5.40
N VAL A 132 -13.33 19.52 4.31
CA VAL A 132 -12.59 18.34 3.82
C VAL A 132 -11.61 17.85 4.88
N LYS A 133 -10.84 18.75 5.50
CA LYS A 133 -9.87 18.38 6.57
C LYS A 133 -10.57 17.67 7.74
N LYS A 134 -11.70 18.19 8.20
CA LYS A 134 -12.49 17.55 9.28
C LYS A 134 -12.94 16.15 8.90
N LEU A 135 -13.48 15.97 7.69
CA LEU A 135 -13.91 14.65 7.21
C LEU A 135 -12.74 13.66 7.14
N VAL A 136 -11.61 14.09 6.57
CA VAL A 136 -10.40 13.26 6.51
C VAL A 136 -9.97 12.82 7.91
N ARG A 137 -10.00 13.73 8.90
CA ARG A 137 -9.65 13.42 10.30
C ARG A 137 -10.55 12.37 10.94
N THR A 138 -11.84 12.32 10.58
CA THR A 138 -12.74 11.26 11.09
C THR A 138 -12.38 9.86 10.59
N GLU A 139 -11.56 9.76 9.56
CA GLU A 139 -11.17 8.49 8.94
C GLU A 139 -9.70 8.13 9.11
N VAL A 140 -8.94 8.99 9.78
CA VAL A 140 -7.49 8.82 9.96
C VAL A 140 -7.19 7.44 10.55
N GLU A 141 -7.93 7.00 11.57
CA GLU A 141 -7.70 5.69 12.20
C GLU A 141 -7.93 4.51 11.25
N ILE A 142 -8.98 4.60 10.41
CA ILE A 142 -9.29 3.58 9.41
C ILE A 142 -8.18 3.55 8.35
N LEU A 143 -7.80 4.72 7.84
CA LEU A 143 -6.77 4.85 6.82
C LEU A 143 -5.39 4.47 7.35
N GLU A 144 -5.11 4.70 8.63
CA GLU A 144 -3.90 4.24 9.31
C GLU A 144 -3.87 2.71 9.40
N SER A 145 -5.01 2.06 9.68
CA SER A 145 -5.11 0.60 9.66
C SER A 145 -4.80 0.03 8.26
N VAL A 146 -5.40 0.62 7.21
CA VAL A 146 -5.04 0.30 5.81
C VAL A 146 -3.54 0.50 5.59
N ALA A 147 -2.99 1.62 6.05
CA ALA A 147 -1.58 1.96 5.92
C ALA A 147 -0.65 0.89 6.50
N LYS A 148 -0.98 0.39 7.70
CA LYS A 148 -0.21 -0.63 8.42
C LYS A 148 -0.19 -1.97 7.69
N ASP A 149 -1.27 -2.33 7.01
CA ASP A 149 -1.35 -3.57 6.25
C ASP A 149 -0.47 -3.50 4.99
N PHE A 150 -0.52 -2.39 4.25
CA PHE A 150 0.28 -2.20 3.04
C PHE A 150 1.76 -1.92 3.31
N GLU A 151 2.12 -1.34 4.46
CA GLU A 151 3.53 -1.18 4.83
C GLU A 151 4.29 -2.52 4.83
N VAL A 152 3.59 -3.61 5.21
CA VAL A 152 4.18 -4.95 5.23
C VAL A 152 4.61 -5.39 3.83
N VAL A 153 3.89 -5.00 2.78
CA VAL A 153 4.29 -5.25 1.38
C VAL A 153 5.65 -4.60 1.09
N GLY A 154 5.83 -3.34 1.51
CA GLY A 154 7.09 -2.63 1.38
C GLY A 154 8.25 -3.32 2.09
N PHE A 155 8.01 -3.83 3.31
CA PHE A 155 9.03 -4.60 4.04
C PHE A 155 9.41 -5.90 3.34
N LEU A 156 8.44 -6.62 2.76
CA LEU A 156 8.71 -7.84 2.00
C LEU A 156 9.54 -7.56 0.73
N TYR A 157 9.28 -6.44 0.04
CA TYR A 157 10.11 -6.01 -1.08
C TYR A 157 11.55 -5.70 -0.66
N LYS A 158 11.73 -4.98 0.46
CA LYS A 158 13.05 -4.69 1.03
C LYS A 158 13.79 -5.98 1.39
N ALA A 159 13.06 -6.97 1.91
CA ALA A 159 13.57 -8.28 2.29
C ALA A 159 13.76 -9.26 1.10
N GLU A 160 13.67 -8.79 -0.14
CA GLU A 160 13.77 -9.58 -1.38
C GLU A 160 12.72 -10.71 -1.53
N LEU A 161 11.64 -10.70 -0.75
CA LEU A 161 10.55 -11.67 -0.80
C LEU A 161 9.47 -11.28 -1.82
N LYS A 162 9.89 -10.97 -3.06
CA LYS A 162 9.03 -10.35 -4.09
C LYS A 162 7.74 -11.11 -4.39
N ASN A 163 7.80 -12.44 -4.49
CA ASN A 163 6.61 -13.25 -4.78
C ASN A 163 5.58 -13.16 -3.66
N VAL A 164 6.02 -13.22 -2.40
CA VAL A 164 5.14 -13.06 -1.24
C VAL A 164 4.60 -11.64 -1.16
N ALA A 165 5.42 -10.64 -1.48
CA ALA A 165 4.98 -9.24 -1.54
C ALA A 165 3.88 -9.02 -2.58
N LEU A 166 4.00 -9.62 -3.77
CA LEU A 166 2.99 -9.56 -4.83
C LEU A 166 1.70 -10.27 -4.44
N ASP A 167 1.78 -11.47 -3.86
CA ASP A 167 0.59 -12.19 -3.40
C ASP A 167 -0.11 -11.42 -2.25
N LEU A 168 0.64 -10.82 -1.33
CA LEU A 168 0.08 -10.01 -0.25
C LEU A 168 -0.58 -8.73 -0.79
N LEU A 169 0.08 -8.05 -1.72
CA LEU A 169 -0.49 -6.87 -2.37
C LEU A 169 -1.83 -7.19 -3.02
N GLU A 170 -1.93 -8.32 -3.70
CA GLU A 170 -3.16 -8.74 -4.37
C GLU A 170 -4.25 -9.16 -3.37
N ALA A 171 -3.88 -9.84 -2.28
CA ALA A 171 -4.82 -10.16 -1.20
C ALA A 171 -5.44 -8.88 -0.62
N LEU A 172 -4.60 -7.90 -0.27
CA LEU A 172 -5.05 -6.64 0.31
C LEU A 172 -5.88 -5.83 -0.69
N ARG A 173 -5.45 -5.71 -1.96
CA ARG A 173 -6.19 -4.99 -3.00
C ARG A 173 -7.62 -5.52 -3.11
N ARG A 174 -7.78 -6.83 -3.18
CA ARG A 174 -9.08 -7.50 -3.29
C ARG A 174 -9.94 -7.34 -2.04
N PHE A 175 -9.33 -7.45 -0.85
CA PHE A 175 -10.03 -7.24 0.41
C PHE A 175 -10.69 -5.86 0.49
N TYR A 176 -9.95 -4.81 0.10
CA TYR A 176 -10.43 -3.42 0.16
C TYR A 176 -11.34 -3.03 -1.01
N THR A 177 -11.42 -3.83 -2.09
CA THR A 177 -12.40 -3.70 -3.19
C THR A 177 -13.53 -4.76 -3.10
N PRO A 178 -13.99 -5.10 -1.88
CA PRO A 178 -14.87 -6.22 -1.53
C PRO A 178 -14.84 -7.53 -2.33
N ASP A 179 -13.70 -7.92 -2.92
CA ASP A 179 -13.50 -9.25 -3.52
C ASP A 179 -12.92 -10.20 -2.46
N TYR A 180 -13.79 -10.64 -1.55
CA TYR A 180 -13.40 -11.46 -0.40
C TYR A 180 -12.89 -12.85 -0.80
N GLU A 181 -13.52 -13.49 -1.78
CA GLU A 181 -13.08 -14.79 -2.29
C GLU A 181 -11.67 -14.71 -2.89
N GLY A 182 -11.43 -13.70 -3.74
CA GLY A 182 -10.12 -13.49 -4.31
C GLY A 182 -9.08 -13.10 -3.25
N SER A 183 -9.45 -12.31 -2.24
CA SER A 183 -8.59 -12.00 -1.09
C SER A 183 -8.15 -13.27 -0.35
N ILE A 184 -9.07 -14.18 -0.06
CA ILE A 184 -8.79 -15.46 0.62
C ILE A 184 -7.81 -16.30 -0.20
N ILE A 185 -8.01 -16.39 -1.52
CA ILE A 185 -7.14 -17.15 -2.42
C ILE A 185 -5.70 -16.64 -2.36
N PHE A 186 -5.50 -15.32 -2.39
CA PHE A 186 -4.15 -14.75 -2.36
C PHE A 186 -3.54 -14.77 -0.95
N ALA A 187 -4.32 -14.56 0.11
CA ALA A 187 -3.85 -14.75 1.48
C ALA A 187 -3.35 -16.19 1.72
N ARG A 188 -4.04 -17.19 1.16
CA ARG A 188 -3.58 -18.59 1.18
C ARG A 188 -2.21 -18.77 0.53
N LYS A 189 -1.99 -18.15 -0.64
CA LYS A 189 -0.70 -18.18 -1.35
C LYS A 189 0.42 -17.52 -0.54
N VAL A 190 0.13 -16.41 0.13
CA VAL A 190 1.08 -15.75 1.04
C VAL A 190 1.52 -16.74 2.12
N VAL A 191 0.58 -17.34 2.85
CA VAL A 191 0.89 -18.27 3.95
C VAL A 191 1.65 -19.50 3.44
N GLU A 192 1.27 -20.04 2.27
CA GLU A 192 1.99 -21.12 1.61
C GLU A 192 3.44 -20.74 1.25
N GLY A 193 3.64 -19.56 0.67
CA GLY A 193 4.95 -19.02 0.33
C GLY A 193 5.83 -18.86 1.57
N LEU A 194 5.30 -18.30 2.65
CA LEU A 194 6.01 -18.18 3.93
C LEU A 194 6.39 -19.55 4.50
N ARG A 195 5.47 -20.51 4.49
CA ARG A 195 5.73 -21.87 4.99
C ARG A 195 6.92 -22.49 4.25
N ASN A 196 6.90 -22.41 2.93
CA ASN A 196 7.95 -22.96 2.08
C ASN A 196 9.31 -22.27 2.33
N LEU A 197 9.33 -20.97 2.62
CA LEU A 197 10.57 -20.24 2.94
C LEU A 197 11.16 -20.68 4.30
N VAL A 198 10.30 -20.91 5.30
CA VAL A 198 10.71 -21.39 6.63
C VAL A 198 11.16 -22.86 6.58
N GLU A 199 10.54 -23.69 5.75
CA GLU A 199 10.96 -25.08 5.50
C GLU A 199 12.33 -25.16 4.84
N LYS A 200 12.60 -24.28 3.86
CA LYS A 200 13.89 -24.20 3.16
C LYS A 200 15.00 -23.52 3.97
N GLY A 201 14.70 -23.02 5.17
CA GLY A 201 15.67 -22.29 6.00
C GLY A 201 16.13 -20.96 5.39
N VAL A 202 15.35 -20.38 4.48
CA VAL A 202 15.69 -19.10 3.82
C VAL A 202 15.57 -17.93 4.79
N ILE A 203 14.66 -18.02 5.77
CA ILE A 203 14.42 -16.97 6.75
C ILE A 203 15.05 -17.36 8.10
N PRO A 204 15.98 -16.56 8.65
CA PRO A 204 16.63 -16.85 9.91
C PRO A 204 15.70 -16.56 11.09
N ILE A 205 14.93 -17.56 11.54
CA ILE A 205 14.15 -17.48 12.78
C ILE A 205 15.02 -17.94 13.96
N PRO A 206 15.25 -17.10 14.99
CA PRO A 206 16.09 -17.48 16.12
C PRO A 206 15.49 -18.63 16.94
N GLY A 207 16.28 -19.71 17.08
CA GLY A 207 15.96 -20.89 17.89
C GLY A 207 15.14 -21.94 17.16
N GLU A 208 15.62 -23.18 17.18
CA GLU A 208 15.00 -24.31 16.45
C GLU A 208 13.55 -24.54 16.86
N LYS A 209 13.24 -24.51 18.16
CA LYS A 209 11.87 -24.70 18.66
C LYS A 209 10.92 -23.61 18.17
N ARG A 210 11.41 -22.37 18.04
CA ARG A 210 10.60 -21.25 17.55
C ARG A 210 10.32 -21.41 16.05
N ALA A 211 11.33 -21.79 15.28
CA ALA A 211 11.18 -22.07 13.86
C ALA A 211 10.20 -23.24 13.61
N GLU A 212 10.28 -24.31 14.41
CA GLU A 212 9.36 -25.45 14.38
C GLU A 212 7.91 -25.01 14.65
N LEU A 213 7.65 -24.33 15.77
CA LEU A 213 6.30 -23.88 16.13
C LEU A 213 5.73 -22.90 15.11
N PHE A 214 6.56 -22.05 14.52
CA PHE A 214 6.13 -21.12 13.50
C PHE A 214 5.78 -21.83 12.18
N ARG A 215 6.54 -22.87 11.80
CA ARG A 215 6.20 -23.73 10.67
C ARG A 215 4.87 -24.46 10.89
N ASP A 216 4.64 -24.97 12.09
CA ASP A 216 3.38 -25.62 12.46
C ASP A 216 2.20 -24.63 12.41
N TYR A 217 2.40 -23.41 12.90
CA TYR A 217 1.42 -22.33 12.80
C TYR A 217 1.06 -22.05 11.33
N LEU A 218 2.05 -21.83 10.46
CA LEU A 218 1.81 -21.57 9.03
C LEU A 218 1.10 -22.74 8.35
N SER A 219 1.43 -23.98 8.74
CA SER A 219 0.78 -25.18 8.20
C SER A 219 -0.70 -25.25 8.58
N LYS A 220 -1.03 -24.99 9.85
CA LYS A 220 -2.43 -24.95 10.32
C LYS A 220 -3.19 -23.76 9.74
N ALA A 221 -2.56 -22.59 9.64
CA ALA A 221 -3.13 -21.42 9.00
C ALA A 221 -3.46 -21.69 7.52
N PHE A 222 -2.55 -22.31 6.78
CA PHE A 222 -2.80 -22.72 5.39
C PHE A 222 -4.01 -23.64 5.28
N GLN A 223 -4.10 -24.67 6.13
CA GLN A 223 -5.24 -25.58 6.15
C GLN A 223 -6.55 -24.86 6.47
N LEU A 224 -6.55 -23.97 7.45
CA LEU A 224 -7.72 -23.18 7.83
C LEU A 224 -8.20 -22.30 6.67
N ILE A 225 -7.31 -21.49 6.09
CA ILE A 225 -7.65 -20.59 4.98
C ILE A 225 -8.11 -21.38 3.75
N SER A 226 -7.51 -22.56 3.50
CA SER A 226 -7.95 -23.45 2.42
C SER A 226 -9.40 -23.90 2.57
N ASN A 227 -9.92 -23.95 3.80
CA ASN A 227 -11.32 -24.30 4.08
C ASN A 227 -12.30 -23.11 4.02
N PHE A 228 -11.82 -21.90 3.79
CA PHE A 228 -12.68 -20.72 3.66
C PHE A 228 -13.22 -20.51 2.23
N GLY A 229 -12.55 -21.02 1.20
CA GLY A 229 -12.96 -20.84 -0.19
C GLY A 229 -13.94 -21.92 -0.70
N MET A 230 -14.52 -21.67 -1.87
CA MET A 230 -15.51 -22.52 -2.54
C MET A 230 -15.18 -24.01 -2.64
N HIS A 231 -13.90 -24.39 -2.63
CA HIS A 231 -13.50 -25.80 -2.70
C HIS A 231 -13.98 -26.65 -1.51
N SER A 232 -14.36 -26.01 -0.40
CA SER A 232 -14.94 -26.69 0.77
C SER A 232 -16.47 -26.57 0.86
N GLY A 233 -17.14 -26.09 -0.20
CA GLY A 233 -18.60 -25.90 -0.23
C GLY A 233 -19.09 -24.66 0.53
N THR A 234 -18.19 -23.76 0.90
CA THR A 234 -18.45 -22.48 1.59
C THR A 234 -18.23 -21.30 0.64
N GLN A 235 -18.90 -20.18 0.86
CA GLN A 235 -18.55 -18.91 0.22
C GLN A 235 -17.64 -18.12 1.16
N GLY A 236 -16.55 -17.57 0.63
CA GLY A 236 -15.67 -16.68 1.36
C GLY A 236 -16.38 -15.35 1.63
N PHE A 237 -16.84 -15.15 2.86
CA PHE A 237 -17.43 -13.89 3.28
C PHE A 237 -16.39 -12.99 3.93
N LYS A 238 -16.80 -11.76 4.25
CA LYS A 238 -15.95 -10.77 4.89
C LYS A 238 -15.20 -11.31 6.12
N PRO A 239 -15.82 -12.06 7.06
CA PRO A 239 -15.11 -12.55 8.25
C PRO A 239 -13.94 -13.48 7.93
N GLU A 240 -14.13 -14.40 6.98
CA GLU A 240 -13.09 -15.32 6.53
C GLU A 240 -11.96 -14.58 5.81
N ALA A 241 -12.30 -13.60 4.98
CA ALA A 241 -11.32 -12.77 4.29
C ALA A 241 -10.53 -11.89 5.26
N GLU A 242 -11.18 -11.33 6.28
CA GLU A 242 -10.57 -10.53 7.33
C GLU A 242 -9.57 -11.36 8.15
N LEU A 243 -9.99 -12.55 8.61
CA LEU A 243 -9.11 -13.47 9.32
C LEU A 243 -7.94 -13.94 8.44
N SER A 244 -8.19 -14.27 7.17
CA SER A 244 -7.14 -14.69 6.23
C SER A 244 -6.11 -13.59 6.01
N LYS A 245 -6.58 -12.35 5.83
CA LYS A 245 -5.75 -11.16 5.70
C LYS A 245 -4.91 -10.94 6.96
N ASP A 246 -5.52 -10.98 8.14
CA ASP A 246 -4.83 -10.73 9.40
C ASP A 246 -3.75 -11.78 9.68
N ILE A 247 -4.02 -13.06 9.39
CA ILE A 247 -3.03 -14.14 9.45
C ILE A 247 -1.86 -13.85 8.50
N ALA A 248 -2.14 -13.54 7.23
CA ALA A 248 -1.12 -13.29 6.22
C ALA A 248 -0.26 -12.06 6.58
N VAL A 249 -0.89 -10.93 6.91
CA VAL A 249 -0.23 -9.68 7.28
C VAL A 249 0.63 -9.86 8.53
N SER A 250 0.09 -10.48 9.59
CA SER A 250 0.83 -10.67 10.84
C SER A 250 2.03 -11.61 10.68
N ALA A 251 1.89 -12.70 9.91
CA ALA A 251 2.98 -13.62 9.61
C ALA A 251 4.09 -12.94 8.79
N CYS A 252 3.72 -12.18 7.75
CA CYS A 252 4.67 -11.40 6.95
C CYS A 252 5.39 -10.34 7.79
N ARG A 253 4.66 -9.60 8.64
CA ARG A 253 5.22 -8.57 9.52
C ARG A 253 6.22 -9.17 10.51
N TYR A 254 5.87 -10.31 11.11
CA TYR A 254 6.76 -11.03 12.02
C TYR A 254 8.07 -11.42 11.34
N LEU A 255 8.02 -11.98 10.13
CA LEU A 255 9.23 -12.41 9.40
C LEU A 255 10.07 -11.24 8.92
N ALA A 256 9.44 -10.21 8.37
CA ALA A 256 10.12 -9.02 7.90
C ALA A 256 10.95 -8.35 9.02
N ALA A 257 10.45 -8.38 10.26
CA ALA A 257 11.16 -7.83 11.43
C ALA A 257 12.49 -8.57 11.76
N TYR A 258 12.66 -9.83 11.34
CA TYR A 258 13.94 -10.54 11.49
C TYR A 258 14.88 -10.30 10.32
N MET A 259 14.34 -10.08 9.13
CA MET A 259 15.14 -9.83 7.93
C MET A 259 15.76 -8.43 7.94
N ASP A 260 15.07 -7.44 8.51
CA ASP A 260 15.59 -6.07 8.67
C ASP A 260 16.75 -5.98 9.69
N LYS A 261 16.86 -6.95 10.60
CA LYS A 261 17.95 -7.03 11.61
C LYS A 261 19.18 -7.78 11.11
N GLY A 262 19.12 -8.40 9.93
CA GLY A 262 20.21 -9.17 9.33
C GLY A 262 21.40 -8.35 8.84
N GLU A 263 21.33 -7.01 8.87
CA GLU A 263 22.47 -6.13 8.60
C GLU A 263 23.34 -5.85 9.84
N ASN A 264 23.01 -6.40 11.02
CA ASN A 264 23.75 -6.17 12.27
C ASN A 264 24.07 -7.44 13.09
N LEU A 265 24.21 -8.60 12.44
CA LEU A 265 24.77 -9.82 13.06
C LEU A 265 25.91 -10.41 12.21
#